data_AF-A0A1K1Z6H4-F1
#
_entry.id   AF-A0A1K1Z6H4-F1
#
_cell.length_a   1.000
_cell.length_b   1.000
_cell.length_c   1.000
_cell.angle_alpha   90.00
_cell.angle_beta   90.00
_cell.angle_gamma   90.00
#
_symmetry.space_group_name_H-M   'P 1'
#
loop_
_entity.id
_entity.type
_entity.pdbx_description
1 polymer ?
#
loop_
_entity_poly.entity_id
_entity_poly.type
_entity_poly.pdbx_seq_one_letter_code
_entity_poly.pdbx_strand_id
1 'polypeptide(L)'
;MNAPHLDVAVHEQAELGEGPTWDPATGRLIWVDIVSARVHTYDPATGRRTVMATEQHVGAAKPRAGGGLVVNLRDGIGLYDPDGAFGWLVHDPVPGRRGNDAAVAPDGALWAGTMRYDGAADGGSLTRVAADGAVTPVLPVAACANGIGWSPDRRLMYFIDTPTRRIDVFDSDGENAVNRRPFATVEEGAGFPDGLTVDAEGAVWVALWDGAAVRRYTPDGALDRIVALPVRRPTACAFGGADLRDLYISSARTGLAAPHPLSGSLLVLPDAGRGIPQAAFAG
;
A
#
# COMPACT_ATOMS: atom_id res chain seq x y z
N MET A 1 10.96 -9.76 27.79
CA MET A 1 9.87 -9.24 26.94
C MET A 1 9.44 -10.38 26.05
N ASN A 2 8.17 -10.78 26.08
CA ASN A 2 7.66 -11.81 25.16
C ASN A 2 7.82 -11.31 23.73
N ALA A 3 8.21 -12.20 22.82
CA ALA A 3 8.24 -11.86 21.40
C ALA A 3 6.84 -11.38 20.97
N PRO A 4 6.73 -10.32 20.14
CA PRO A 4 5.45 -9.85 19.65
C PRO A 4 4.65 -11.01 19.03
N HIS A 5 3.39 -11.17 19.45
CA HIS A 5 2.50 -12.21 18.95
C HIS A 5 2.01 -11.80 17.56
N LEU A 6 2.31 -12.59 16.54
CA LEU A 6 1.85 -12.39 15.17
C LEU A 6 0.68 -13.33 14.90
N ASP A 7 -0.46 -12.76 14.49
CA ASP A 7 -1.70 -13.48 14.21
C ASP A 7 -2.02 -13.49 12.71
N VAL A 8 -2.94 -14.38 12.32
CA VAL A 8 -3.49 -14.42 10.96
C VAL A 8 -4.88 -13.80 10.96
N ALA A 9 -5.01 -12.59 10.41
CA ALA A 9 -6.30 -11.93 10.25
C ALA A 9 -7.18 -12.63 9.21
N VAL A 10 -6.58 -12.95 8.06
CA VAL A 10 -7.24 -13.67 6.97
C VAL A 10 -6.32 -14.74 6.41
N HIS A 11 -6.70 -16.00 6.61
CA HIS A 11 -6.15 -17.10 5.83
C HIS A 11 -6.60 -16.96 4.38
N GLU A 12 -5.63 -16.76 3.50
CA GLU A 12 -5.82 -16.64 2.06
C GLU A 12 -4.54 -17.13 1.35
N GLN A 13 -4.69 -17.47 0.07
CA GLN A 13 -3.60 -17.82 -0.82
C GLN A 13 -3.46 -16.77 -1.93
N ALA A 14 -3.45 -15.50 -1.57
CA ALA A 14 -3.31 -14.42 -2.55
C ALA A 14 -2.00 -14.59 -3.32
N GLU A 15 -2.09 -14.48 -4.64
CA GLU A 15 -0.92 -14.61 -5.50
C GLU A 15 0.01 -13.40 -5.28
N LEU A 16 -0.57 -12.20 -5.26
CA LEU A 16 0.10 -10.96 -4.89
C LEU A 16 -0.85 -10.10 -4.03
N GLY A 17 -0.95 -10.45 -2.76
CA GLY A 17 -1.70 -9.66 -1.77
C GLY A 17 -1.03 -8.30 -1.56
N GLU A 18 -1.77 -7.19 -1.61
CA GLU A 18 -1.20 -5.84 -1.61
C GLU A 18 -2.13 -4.76 -1.04
N GLY A 19 -1.55 -3.57 -0.82
CA GLY A 19 -2.24 -2.31 -0.58
C GLY A 19 -3.25 -2.28 0.58
N PRO A 20 -3.00 -2.92 1.75
CA PRO A 20 -3.93 -2.92 2.86
C PRO A 20 -4.24 -1.48 3.29
N THR A 21 -5.49 -1.23 3.67
CA THR A 21 -5.94 0.06 4.19
C THR A 21 -7.13 -0.13 5.10
N TRP A 22 -7.24 0.69 6.14
CA TRP A 22 -8.37 0.69 7.05
C TRP A 22 -9.41 1.72 6.62
N ASP A 23 -10.64 1.28 6.44
CA ASP A 23 -11.80 2.14 6.26
C ASP A 23 -12.49 2.37 7.62
N PRO A 24 -12.32 3.56 8.25
CA PRO A 24 -12.94 3.84 9.53
C PRO A 24 -14.47 4.01 9.42
N ALA A 25 -15.01 4.31 8.24
CA ALA A 25 -16.45 4.51 8.07
C ALA A 25 -17.21 3.17 8.15
N THR A 26 -16.60 2.09 7.64
CA THR A 26 -17.20 0.75 7.68
C THR A 26 -16.58 -0.19 8.71
N GLY A 27 -15.46 0.20 9.33
CA GLY A 27 -14.73 -0.62 10.30
C GLY A 27 -14.09 -1.85 9.65
N ARG A 28 -13.56 -1.70 8.43
CA ARG A 28 -13.06 -2.83 7.62
C ARG A 28 -11.66 -2.57 7.09
N LEU A 29 -10.88 -3.64 6.99
CA LEU A 29 -9.69 -3.66 6.15
C LEU A 29 -10.12 -3.89 4.71
N ILE A 30 -9.45 -3.19 3.80
CA ILE A 30 -9.48 -3.43 2.35
C ILE A 30 -8.06 -3.77 1.93
N TRP A 31 -7.91 -4.74 1.05
CA TRP A 31 -6.65 -5.10 0.42
C TRP A 31 -6.92 -5.77 -0.93
N VAL A 32 -5.91 -5.97 -1.76
CA VAL A 32 -6.08 -6.51 -3.11
C VAL A 32 -5.27 -7.78 -3.29
N ASP A 33 -5.69 -8.64 -4.21
CA ASP A 33 -4.80 -9.61 -4.87
C ASP A 33 -4.64 -9.16 -6.32
N ILE A 34 -3.48 -8.57 -6.62
CA ILE A 34 -3.23 -7.89 -7.90
C ILE A 34 -3.40 -8.87 -9.06
N VAL A 35 -2.74 -10.03 -8.98
CA VAL A 35 -2.66 -11.00 -10.08
C VAL A 35 -3.97 -11.77 -10.23
N SER A 36 -4.68 -12.01 -9.13
CA SER A 36 -6.02 -12.64 -9.19
C SER A 36 -7.16 -11.66 -9.52
N ALA A 37 -6.86 -10.36 -9.73
CA ALA A 37 -7.86 -9.33 -10.04
C ALA A 37 -8.99 -9.24 -9.00
N ARG A 38 -8.62 -9.17 -7.71
CA ARG A 38 -9.58 -9.17 -6.59
C ARG A 38 -9.33 -8.04 -5.60
N VAL A 39 -10.43 -7.48 -5.09
CA VAL A 39 -10.45 -6.65 -3.88
C VAL A 39 -11.08 -7.45 -2.76
N HIS A 40 -10.40 -7.53 -1.63
CA HIS A 40 -10.83 -8.22 -0.43
C HIS A 40 -11.25 -7.19 0.64
N THR A 41 -12.28 -7.52 1.42
CA THR A 41 -12.55 -6.81 2.68
C THR A 41 -12.58 -7.76 3.86
N TYR A 42 -12.22 -7.26 5.03
CA TYR A 42 -12.24 -7.98 6.29
C TYR A 42 -12.73 -7.11 7.44
N ASP A 43 -13.75 -7.57 8.13
CA ASP A 43 -14.29 -6.98 9.35
C ASP A 43 -13.75 -7.75 10.56
N PRO A 44 -12.82 -7.18 11.35
CA PRO A 44 -12.25 -7.87 12.51
C PRO A 44 -13.25 -8.07 13.65
N ALA A 45 -14.33 -7.27 13.74
CA ALA A 45 -15.31 -7.40 14.80
C ALA A 45 -16.25 -8.59 14.57
N THR A 46 -16.56 -8.90 13.31
CA THR A 46 -17.48 -10.01 12.96
C THR A 46 -16.78 -11.21 12.34
N GLY A 47 -15.53 -11.06 11.91
CA GLY A 47 -14.80 -12.05 11.12
C GLY A 47 -15.27 -12.12 9.65
N ARG A 48 -16.24 -11.31 9.24
CA ARG A 48 -16.79 -11.35 7.88
C ARG A 48 -15.75 -10.94 6.85
N ARG A 49 -15.72 -11.67 5.73
CA ARG A 49 -14.83 -11.44 4.59
C ARG A 49 -15.65 -11.33 3.32
N THR A 50 -15.27 -10.42 2.43
CA THR A 50 -15.86 -10.34 1.08
C THR A 50 -14.78 -10.26 0.04
N VAL A 51 -15.10 -10.68 -1.19
CA VAL A 51 -14.22 -10.61 -2.34
C VAL A 51 -15.01 -10.06 -3.51
N MET A 52 -14.46 -9.07 -4.20
CA MET A 52 -14.99 -8.47 -5.42
C MET A 52 -13.98 -8.69 -6.55
N ALA A 53 -14.43 -9.20 -7.69
CA ALA A 53 -13.60 -9.31 -8.89
C ALA A 53 -13.57 -7.97 -9.64
N THR A 54 -12.40 -7.58 -10.15
CA THR A 54 -12.20 -6.33 -10.89
C THR A 54 -12.03 -6.53 -12.39
N GLU A 55 -12.12 -7.78 -12.89
CA GLU A 55 -11.96 -8.20 -14.29
C GLU A 55 -10.57 -7.91 -14.92
N GLN A 56 -9.70 -7.19 -14.21
CA GLN A 56 -8.32 -6.87 -14.56
C GLN A 56 -7.49 -6.68 -13.29
N HIS A 57 -6.16 -6.74 -13.43
CA HIS A 57 -5.26 -6.51 -12.30
C HIS A 57 -5.55 -5.16 -11.62
N VAL A 58 -5.63 -5.20 -10.29
CA VAL A 58 -5.91 -4.05 -9.43
C VAL A 58 -4.74 -3.88 -8.46
N GLY A 59 -3.94 -2.84 -8.65
CA GLY A 59 -2.74 -2.59 -7.84
C GLY A 59 -3.07 -2.05 -6.45
N ALA A 60 -4.15 -1.28 -6.33
CA ALA A 60 -4.63 -0.75 -5.06
C ALA A 60 -6.13 -0.45 -5.11
N ALA A 61 -6.79 -0.50 -3.95
CA ALA A 61 -8.18 -0.09 -3.75
C ALA A 61 -8.28 0.73 -2.46
N LYS A 62 -8.83 1.95 -2.52
CA LYS A 62 -8.93 2.87 -1.36
C LYS A 62 -10.37 3.35 -1.16
N PRO A 63 -10.80 3.60 0.10
CA PRO A 63 -12.14 4.14 0.39
C PRO A 63 -12.38 5.48 -0.29
N ARG A 64 -13.63 5.72 -0.69
CA ARG A 64 -14.11 7.03 -1.15
C ARG A 64 -14.91 7.71 -0.05
N ALA A 65 -14.84 9.04 0.03
CA ALA A 65 -15.59 9.84 1.00
C ALA A 65 -17.11 9.70 0.82
N GLY A 66 -17.58 9.54 -0.42
CA GLY A 66 -18.98 9.25 -0.76
C GLY A 66 -19.40 7.79 -0.62
N GLY A 67 -18.49 6.92 -0.16
CA GLY A 67 -18.66 5.47 -0.16
C GLY A 67 -18.24 4.81 -1.48
N GLY A 68 -18.01 3.50 -1.42
CA GLY A 68 -17.40 2.76 -2.53
C GLY A 68 -15.88 2.87 -2.53
N LEU A 69 -15.25 2.61 -3.67
CA LEU A 69 -13.79 2.47 -3.80
C LEU A 69 -13.25 3.24 -5.00
N VAL A 70 -12.08 3.86 -4.85
CA VAL A 70 -11.22 4.22 -5.98
C VAL A 70 -10.20 3.11 -6.18
N VAL A 71 -9.95 2.71 -7.42
CA VAL A 71 -9.08 1.59 -7.77
C VAL A 71 -8.02 1.98 -8.80
N ASN A 72 -6.78 1.57 -8.55
CA ASN A 72 -5.66 1.74 -9.47
C ASN A 72 -5.51 0.46 -10.30
N LEU A 73 -6.06 0.43 -11.51
CA LEU A 73 -6.19 -0.75 -12.35
C LEU A 73 -5.10 -0.81 -13.44
N ARG A 74 -5.08 -1.90 -14.21
CA ARG A 74 -4.22 -2.00 -15.40
C ARG A 74 -4.45 -0.85 -16.39
N ASP A 75 -5.72 -0.55 -16.68
CA ASP A 75 -6.11 0.37 -17.75
C ASP A 75 -6.40 1.81 -17.26
N GLY A 76 -6.19 2.11 -15.98
CA GLY A 76 -6.34 3.46 -15.43
C GLY A 76 -6.92 3.49 -14.01
N ILE A 77 -7.52 4.62 -13.64
CA ILE A 77 -8.16 4.83 -12.35
C ILE A 77 -9.67 4.69 -12.50
N GLY A 78 -10.24 3.73 -11.78
CA GLY A 78 -11.66 3.45 -11.76
C GLY A 78 -12.31 3.79 -10.43
N LEU A 79 -13.64 3.89 -10.44
CA LEU A 79 -14.48 4.08 -9.28
C LEU A 79 -15.49 2.93 -9.22
N TYR A 80 -15.65 2.36 -8.04
CA TYR A 80 -16.81 1.57 -7.68
C TYR A 80 -17.70 2.40 -6.77
N ASP A 81 -18.98 2.43 -7.06
CA ASP A 81 -20.02 2.99 -6.19
C ASP A 81 -20.41 1.98 -5.09
N PRO A 82 -21.11 2.40 -4.03
CA PRO A 82 -21.52 1.51 -2.94
C PRO A 82 -22.37 0.30 -3.37
N ASP A 83 -23.07 0.41 -4.50
CA ASP A 83 -23.87 -0.68 -5.09
C ASP A 83 -23.05 -1.61 -6.00
N GLY A 84 -21.76 -1.30 -6.21
CA GLY A 84 -20.84 -2.05 -7.06
C GLY A 84 -20.81 -1.59 -8.51
N ALA A 85 -21.54 -0.53 -8.89
CA ALA A 85 -21.43 0.03 -10.24
C ALA A 85 -20.02 0.56 -10.50
N PHE A 86 -19.48 0.28 -11.68
CA PHE A 86 -18.12 0.69 -12.07
C PHE A 86 -18.16 1.84 -13.08
N GLY A 87 -17.27 2.81 -12.91
CA GLY A 87 -17.02 3.88 -13.87
C GLY A 87 -15.54 4.28 -13.92
N TRP A 88 -15.05 4.71 -15.08
CA TRP A 88 -13.70 5.25 -15.21
C TRP A 88 -13.66 6.69 -14.73
N LEU A 89 -12.71 7.00 -13.83
CA LEU A 89 -12.33 8.38 -13.52
C LEU A 89 -11.27 8.87 -14.52
N VAL A 90 -10.27 8.02 -14.76
CA VAL A 90 -9.22 8.23 -15.76
C VAL A 90 -9.02 6.91 -16.49
N HIS A 91 -9.27 6.88 -17.80
CA HIS A 91 -9.02 5.72 -18.64
C HIS A 91 -7.80 5.97 -19.52
N ASP A 92 -6.69 5.29 -19.21
CA ASP A 92 -5.38 5.46 -19.86
C ASP A 92 -4.67 4.10 -20.04
N PRO A 93 -5.17 3.25 -20.96
CA PRO A 93 -4.58 1.95 -21.22
C PRO A 93 -3.24 2.11 -21.95
N VAL A 94 -2.16 1.63 -21.33
CA VAL A 94 -0.83 1.62 -21.94
C VAL A 94 -0.27 0.20 -21.98
N PRO A 95 0.10 -0.31 -23.19
CA PRO A 95 0.59 -1.67 -23.35
C PRO A 95 1.77 -2.01 -22.42
N GLY A 96 1.62 -3.11 -21.67
CA GLY A 96 2.64 -3.62 -20.77
C GLY A 96 2.76 -2.88 -19.44
N ARG A 97 1.92 -1.88 -19.16
CA ARG A 97 1.86 -1.17 -17.87
C ARG A 97 0.69 -1.67 -17.01
N ARG A 98 0.81 -1.50 -15.70
CA ARG A 98 -0.28 -1.66 -14.74
C ARG A 98 -0.21 -0.63 -13.62
N GLY A 99 -1.36 -0.38 -12.97
CA GLY A 99 -1.38 0.17 -11.62
C GLY A 99 -0.60 -0.72 -10.65
N ASN A 100 0.11 -0.09 -9.71
CA ASN A 100 0.77 -0.73 -8.59
C ASN A 100 0.25 -0.09 -7.28
N ASP A 101 1.11 0.27 -6.33
CA ASP A 101 0.65 0.91 -5.10
C ASP A 101 -0.02 2.27 -5.36
N ALA A 102 -0.90 2.66 -4.45
CA ALA A 102 -1.49 3.97 -4.42
C ALA A 102 -1.82 4.36 -2.99
N ALA A 103 -1.82 5.65 -2.69
CA ALA A 103 -2.27 6.18 -1.41
C ALA A 103 -3.13 7.43 -1.61
N VAL A 104 -4.04 7.69 -0.68
CA VAL A 104 -4.83 8.94 -0.70
C VAL A 104 -4.08 9.97 0.15
N ALA A 105 -3.75 11.09 -0.47
CA ALA A 105 -3.09 12.20 0.18
C ALA A 105 -4.01 12.90 1.20
N PRO A 106 -3.47 13.69 2.14
CA PRO A 106 -4.27 14.37 3.16
C PRO A 106 -5.33 15.34 2.63
N ASP A 107 -5.22 15.77 1.37
CA ASP A 107 -6.20 16.60 0.65
C ASP A 107 -7.30 15.79 -0.06
N GLY A 108 -7.24 14.45 0.01
CA GLY A 108 -8.20 13.54 -0.62
C GLY A 108 -7.87 13.17 -2.07
N ALA A 109 -6.73 13.60 -2.63
CA ALA A 109 -6.30 13.18 -3.97
C ALA A 109 -5.67 11.79 -3.95
N LEU A 110 -5.87 11.00 -5.01
CA LEU A 110 -5.21 9.71 -5.16
C LEU A 110 -3.81 9.91 -5.75
N TRP A 111 -2.79 9.39 -5.09
CA TRP A 111 -1.43 9.30 -5.62
C TRP A 111 -1.23 7.87 -6.10
N ALA A 112 -1.26 7.68 -7.41
CA ALA A 112 -1.27 6.37 -8.06
C ALA A 112 0.08 6.07 -8.74
N GLY A 113 0.71 5.01 -8.27
CA GLY A 113 1.91 4.43 -8.85
C GLY A 113 1.61 3.48 -10.00
N THR A 114 2.51 3.43 -10.97
CA THR A 114 2.47 2.46 -12.07
C THR A 114 3.81 1.76 -12.22
N MET A 115 3.80 0.61 -12.89
CA MET A 115 5.00 -0.11 -13.32
C MET A 115 4.72 -0.92 -14.58
N ARG A 116 5.77 -1.46 -15.20
CA ARG A 116 5.64 -2.42 -16.30
C ARG A 116 5.70 -3.87 -15.85
N TYR A 117 4.98 -4.73 -16.56
CA TYR A 117 5.01 -6.18 -16.34
C TYR A 117 6.39 -6.79 -16.60
N ASP A 118 7.16 -6.20 -17.52
CA ASP A 118 8.53 -6.63 -17.85
C ASP A 118 9.59 -6.12 -16.85
N GLY A 119 9.19 -5.26 -15.90
CA GLY A 119 10.10 -4.68 -14.90
C GLY A 119 11.06 -3.62 -15.45
N ALA A 120 10.80 -3.06 -16.64
CA ALA A 120 11.66 -2.02 -17.21
C ALA A 120 11.70 -0.76 -16.32
N ALA A 121 12.91 -0.22 -16.12
CA ALA A 121 13.20 0.81 -15.13
C ALA A 121 12.60 2.19 -15.42
N ASP A 122 12.23 2.45 -16.68
CA ASP A 122 11.64 3.69 -17.17
C ASP A 122 10.13 3.56 -17.45
N GLY A 123 9.53 2.46 -17.01
CA GLY A 123 8.17 2.08 -17.39
C GLY A 123 7.06 2.50 -16.45
N GLY A 124 7.41 2.96 -15.24
CA GLY A 124 6.48 3.38 -14.19
C GLY A 124 6.54 4.89 -13.93
N SER A 125 5.59 5.36 -13.14
CA SER A 125 5.46 6.76 -12.73
C SER A 125 4.64 6.86 -11.45
N LEU A 126 4.70 8.02 -10.80
CA LEU A 126 3.79 8.43 -9.74
C LEU A 126 3.00 9.65 -10.19
N THR A 127 1.68 9.55 -10.15
CA THR A 127 0.75 10.60 -10.58
C THR A 127 -0.22 10.95 -9.46
N ARG A 128 -0.54 12.24 -9.32
CA ARG A 128 -1.62 12.74 -8.46
C ARG A 128 -2.88 12.87 -9.31
N VAL A 129 -3.99 12.31 -8.83
CA VAL A 129 -5.32 12.35 -9.45
C VAL A 129 -6.28 13.02 -8.48
N ALA A 130 -6.78 14.20 -8.84
CA ALA A 130 -7.73 14.95 -8.04
C ALA A 130 -9.14 14.31 -8.09
N ALA A 131 -10.04 14.79 -7.23
CA ALA A 131 -11.41 14.28 -7.11
C ALA A 131 -12.22 14.34 -8.43
N ASP A 132 -11.94 15.32 -9.28
CA ASP A 132 -12.55 15.53 -10.59
C ASP A 132 -11.85 14.75 -11.73
N GLY A 133 -10.81 13.98 -11.41
CA GLY A 133 -10.01 13.23 -12.37
C GLY A 133 -8.85 14.00 -13.00
N ALA A 134 -8.59 15.25 -12.59
CA ALA A 134 -7.42 15.98 -13.08
C ALA A 134 -6.12 15.27 -12.67
N VAL A 135 -5.27 14.97 -13.67
CA VAL A 135 -4.01 14.24 -13.48
C VAL A 135 -2.83 15.20 -13.50
N THR A 136 -1.98 15.12 -12.47
CA THR A 136 -0.72 15.87 -12.36
C THR A 136 0.45 14.89 -12.16
N PRO A 137 1.48 14.90 -13.01
CA PRO A 137 2.68 14.10 -12.79
C PRO A 137 3.40 14.55 -11.52
N VAL A 138 3.78 13.60 -10.65
CA VAL A 138 4.62 13.86 -9.48
C VAL A 138 6.05 13.39 -9.76
N LEU A 139 6.19 12.11 -10.13
CA LEU A 139 7.44 11.53 -10.61
C LEU A 139 7.18 10.93 -11.99
N PRO A 140 7.69 11.55 -13.06
CA PRO A 140 7.42 11.09 -14.42
C PRO A 140 8.10 9.76 -14.75
N VAL A 141 9.13 9.37 -13.98
CA VAL A 141 9.87 8.12 -14.16
C VAL A 141 10.09 7.46 -12.80
N ALA A 142 9.66 6.21 -12.69
CA ALA A 142 9.96 5.27 -11.61
C ALA A 142 10.02 3.85 -12.19
N ALA A 143 10.76 2.94 -11.57
CA ALA A 143 10.81 1.56 -12.02
C ALA A 143 9.62 0.74 -11.48
N CYS A 144 9.38 0.84 -10.17
CA CYS A 144 8.28 0.18 -9.48
C CYS A 144 7.77 1.13 -8.38
N ALA A 145 6.82 1.99 -8.74
CA ALA A 145 6.25 2.95 -7.80
C ALA A 145 5.47 2.21 -6.71
N ASN A 146 5.97 2.29 -5.49
CA ASN A 146 5.51 1.56 -4.32
C ASN A 146 5.38 2.52 -3.12
N GLY A 147 5.15 1.96 -1.94
CA GLY A 147 4.96 2.60 -0.64
C GLY A 147 4.94 4.12 -0.64
N ILE A 148 3.74 4.69 -0.44
CA ILE A 148 3.51 6.13 -0.35
C ILE A 148 2.89 6.45 1.02
N GLY A 149 3.38 7.49 1.69
CA GLY A 149 2.80 7.96 2.95
C GLY A 149 3.23 9.37 3.32
N TRP A 150 2.54 9.98 4.29
CA TRP A 150 2.82 11.35 4.74
C TRP A 150 3.13 11.39 6.23
N SER A 151 3.99 12.33 6.62
CA SER A 151 4.21 12.62 8.04
C SER A 151 2.93 13.11 8.73
N PRO A 152 2.79 12.95 10.06
CA PRO A 152 1.59 13.39 10.78
C PRO A 152 1.27 14.89 10.61
N ASP A 153 2.31 15.72 10.47
CA ASP A 153 2.18 17.16 10.21
C ASP A 153 2.01 17.52 8.73
N ARG A 154 2.01 16.51 7.84
CA ARG A 154 1.79 16.59 6.39
C ARG A 154 2.85 17.34 5.61
N ARG A 155 3.98 17.66 6.25
CA ARG A 155 5.07 18.42 5.62
C ARG A 155 6.04 17.55 4.83
N LEU A 156 6.01 16.24 5.06
CA LEU A 156 6.86 15.28 4.39
C LEU A 156 6.01 14.22 3.69
N MET A 157 6.46 13.80 2.51
CA MET A 157 5.96 12.61 1.83
C MET A 157 7.10 11.60 1.71
N TYR A 158 6.82 10.35 2.05
CA TYR A 158 7.71 9.21 1.85
C TYR A 158 7.30 8.43 0.61
N PHE A 159 8.28 7.94 -0.14
CA PHE A 159 8.06 7.18 -1.36
C PHE A 159 9.11 6.09 -1.53
N ILE A 160 8.70 4.96 -2.09
CA ILE A 160 9.58 3.85 -2.44
C ILE A 160 9.52 3.61 -3.96
N ASP A 161 10.69 3.63 -4.58
CA ASP A 161 10.92 3.00 -5.89
C ASP A 161 11.72 1.72 -5.65
N THR A 162 11.05 0.57 -5.63
CA THR A 162 11.56 -0.68 -5.03
C THR A 162 12.98 -1.08 -5.47
N PRO A 163 13.35 -1.05 -6.77
CA PRO A 163 14.68 -1.46 -7.22
C PRO A 163 15.81 -0.59 -6.68
N THR A 164 15.52 0.64 -6.23
CA THR A 164 16.52 1.56 -5.65
C THR A 164 16.96 1.15 -4.26
N ARG A 165 16.23 0.23 -3.60
CA ARG A 165 16.42 -0.19 -2.19
C ARG A 165 16.46 0.99 -1.20
N ARG A 166 15.76 2.07 -1.52
CA ARG A 166 15.67 3.25 -0.68
C ARG A 166 14.24 3.59 -0.36
N ILE A 167 14.06 4.12 0.84
CA ILE A 167 12.93 4.98 1.17
C ILE A 167 13.42 6.41 0.95
N ASP A 168 12.71 7.16 0.13
CA ASP A 168 12.97 8.57 -0.11
C ASP A 168 11.95 9.45 0.60
N VAL A 169 12.36 10.67 0.91
CA VAL A 169 11.51 11.70 1.50
C VAL A 169 11.54 12.96 0.66
N PHE A 170 10.39 13.62 0.61
CA PHE A 170 10.13 14.86 -0.11
C PHE A 170 9.57 15.88 0.86
N ASP A 171 9.83 17.16 0.61
CA ASP A 171 9.03 18.22 1.22
C ASP A 171 7.69 18.27 0.47
N SER A 172 6.58 18.33 1.22
CA SER A 172 5.23 18.37 0.66
C SER A 172 4.44 19.55 1.19
N ASP A 173 3.66 20.16 0.32
CA ASP A 173 2.67 21.19 0.63
C ASP A 173 1.22 20.66 0.51
N GLY A 174 1.06 19.34 0.33
CA GLY A 174 -0.21 18.66 0.09
C GLY A 174 -0.45 18.32 -1.39
N GLU A 175 -0.14 19.23 -2.31
CA GLU A 175 -0.36 19.02 -3.75
C GLU A 175 0.92 18.61 -4.48
N ASN A 176 2.05 19.13 -4.02
CA ASN A 176 3.36 18.93 -4.60
C ASN A 176 4.26 18.11 -3.68
N ALA A 177 5.23 17.42 -4.28
CA ALA A 177 6.34 16.77 -3.59
C ALA A 177 7.65 17.20 -4.26
N VAL A 178 8.52 17.89 -3.51
CA VAL A 178 9.77 18.49 -4.01
C VAL A 178 10.94 18.13 -3.10
N ASN A 179 12.17 18.49 -3.49
CA ASN A 179 13.38 18.29 -2.68
C ASN A 179 13.61 16.83 -2.25
N ARG A 180 13.43 15.90 -3.21
CA ARG A 180 13.67 14.46 -3.03
C ARG A 180 15.06 14.20 -2.44
N ARG A 181 15.12 13.45 -1.35
CA ARG A 181 16.38 13.02 -0.71
C ARG A 181 16.23 11.62 -0.10
N PRO A 182 17.33 10.87 0.08
CA PRO A 182 17.28 9.60 0.80
C PRO A 182 16.79 9.83 2.24
N PHE A 183 15.87 8.99 2.69
CA PHE A 183 15.45 8.89 4.10
C PHE A 183 16.14 7.72 4.79
N ALA A 184 16.06 6.54 4.18
CA ALA A 184 16.73 5.33 4.64
C ALA A 184 17.10 4.44 3.46
N THR A 185 18.15 3.63 3.64
CA THR A 185 18.59 2.63 2.66
C THR A 185 18.40 1.25 3.26
N VAL A 186 17.82 0.33 2.48
CA VAL A 186 17.73 -1.10 2.81
C VAL A 186 18.99 -1.78 2.27
N GLU A 187 19.75 -2.39 3.17
CA GLU A 187 21.01 -3.04 2.85
C GLU A 187 20.82 -4.30 1.99
N GLU A 188 21.87 -4.68 1.26
CA GLU A 188 21.83 -5.91 0.48
C GLU A 188 21.62 -7.15 1.37
N GLY A 189 20.77 -8.07 0.88
CA GLY A 189 20.39 -9.27 1.61
C GLY A 189 19.18 -9.10 2.54
N ALA A 190 18.78 -7.86 2.85
CA ALA A 190 17.61 -7.58 3.69
C ALA A 190 16.26 -7.71 2.97
N GLY A 191 16.27 -7.84 1.64
CA GLY A 191 15.07 -7.77 0.79
C GLY A 191 14.99 -6.43 0.06
N PHE A 192 13.79 -6.09 -0.41
CA PHE A 192 13.49 -4.85 -1.13
C PHE A 192 12.33 -4.12 -0.45
N PRO A 193 12.43 -2.79 -0.26
CA PRO A 193 11.33 -2.01 0.29
C PRO A 193 10.14 -2.04 -0.67
N ASP A 194 8.96 -2.27 -0.12
CA ASP A 194 7.71 -2.45 -0.87
C ASP A 194 6.66 -1.41 -0.38
N GLY A 195 5.49 -1.81 0.08
CA GLY A 195 4.51 -0.91 0.71
C GLY A 195 4.92 -0.41 2.10
N LEU A 196 4.49 0.81 2.44
CA LEU A 196 4.79 1.48 3.71
C LEU A 196 3.55 2.09 4.39
N THR A 197 3.67 2.38 5.68
CA THR A 197 2.73 3.25 6.42
C THR A 197 3.48 4.11 7.44
N VAL A 198 2.85 5.20 7.92
CA VAL A 198 3.43 6.13 8.90
C VAL A 198 2.59 6.10 10.18
N ASP A 199 3.25 5.95 11.32
CA ASP A 199 2.58 5.96 12.63
C ASP A 199 2.43 7.38 13.21
N ALA A 200 1.69 7.50 14.31
CA ALA A 200 1.40 8.77 14.97
C ALA A 200 2.64 9.44 15.60
N GLU A 201 3.74 8.72 15.76
CA GLU A 201 5.04 9.25 16.20
C GLU A 201 5.89 9.74 15.01
N GLY A 202 5.40 9.56 13.78
CA GLY A 202 6.09 9.91 12.55
C GLY A 202 7.10 8.86 12.09
N ALA A 203 7.08 7.66 12.67
CA ALA A 203 7.95 6.57 12.23
C ALA A 203 7.35 5.86 11.02
N VAL A 204 8.22 5.43 10.11
CA VAL A 204 7.88 4.82 8.83
C VAL A 204 8.04 3.30 8.93
N TRP A 205 6.95 2.58 8.74
CA TRP A 205 6.90 1.11 8.73
C TRP A 205 6.91 0.62 7.28
N VAL A 206 7.79 -0.32 6.96
CA VAL A 206 8.06 -0.76 5.59
C VAL A 206 8.08 -2.29 5.51
N ALA A 207 7.26 -2.87 4.63
CA ALA A 207 7.34 -4.28 4.30
C ALA A 207 8.53 -4.55 3.37
N LEU A 208 9.25 -5.66 3.60
CA LEU A 208 10.42 -6.02 2.80
C LEU A 208 10.14 -7.27 1.96
N TRP A 209 9.88 -7.07 0.67
CA TRP A 209 9.80 -8.12 -0.32
C TRP A 209 11.08 -8.97 -0.34
N ASP A 210 10.94 -10.29 -0.33
CA ASP A 210 12.03 -11.26 -0.18
C ASP A 210 12.90 -11.07 1.08
N GLY A 211 12.45 -10.26 2.05
CA GLY A 211 13.13 -9.96 3.31
C GLY A 211 12.53 -10.64 4.54
N ALA A 212 11.34 -11.23 4.42
CA ALA A 212 10.62 -11.87 5.53
C ALA A 212 10.47 -10.98 6.78
N ALA A 213 10.31 -9.67 6.59
CA ALA A 213 10.21 -8.72 7.69
C ALA A 213 9.40 -7.47 7.34
N VAL A 214 8.88 -6.83 8.38
CA VAL A 214 8.53 -5.40 8.37
C VAL A 214 9.54 -4.66 9.25
N ARG A 215 10.01 -3.50 8.80
CA ARG A 215 10.94 -2.64 9.54
C ARG A 215 10.29 -1.32 9.91
N ARG A 216 10.64 -0.77 11.07
CA ARG A 216 10.26 0.57 11.49
C ARG A 216 11.49 1.47 11.50
N TYR A 217 11.36 2.64 10.89
CA TYR A 217 12.36 3.69 10.88
C TYR A 217 11.83 4.89 11.64
N THR A 218 12.60 5.41 12.59
CA THR A 218 12.29 6.64 13.34
C THR A 218 12.16 7.85 12.41
N PRO A 219 11.59 8.99 12.86
CA PRO A 219 11.42 10.18 12.02
C PRO A 219 12.71 10.76 11.42
N ASP A 220 13.88 10.43 11.98
CA ASP A 220 15.21 10.80 11.47
C ASP A 220 15.85 9.71 10.58
N GLY A 221 15.13 8.62 10.28
CA GLY A 221 15.55 7.57 9.36
C GLY A 221 16.34 6.42 9.98
N ALA A 222 16.48 6.37 11.32
CA ALA A 222 17.18 5.29 11.99
C ALA A 222 16.28 4.05 12.13
N LEU A 223 16.81 2.86 11.81
CA LEU A 223 16.11 1.60 12.03
C LEU A 223 16.06 1.28 13.52
N ASP A 224 14.86 1.21 14.11
CA ASP A 224 14.68 0.96 15.54
C ASP A 224 13.92 -0.32 15.87
N ARG A 225 13.18 -0.89 14.90
CA ARG A 225 12.46 -2.15 15.08
C ARG A 225 12.45 -3.01 13.81
N ILE A 226 12.61 -4.31 14.02
CA ILE A 226 12.43 -5.34 12.98
C ILE A 226 11.38 -6.33 13.49
N VAL A 227 10.32 -6.54 12.72
CA VAL A 227 9.31 -7.57 12.94
C VAL A 227 9.58 -8.68 11.94
N ALA A 228 10.14 -9.80 12.43
CA ALA A 228 10.35 -10.98 11.60
C ALA A 228 9.01 -11.68 11.31
N LEU A 229 8.85 -12.17 10.07
CA LEU A 229 7.63 -12.81 9.59
C LEU A 229 7.90 -14.22 9.08
N PRO A 230 6.93 -15.15 9.19
CA PRO A 230 7.07 -16.51 8.65
C PRO A 230 6.95 -16.56 7.12
N VAL A 231 6.48 -15.48 6.50
CA VAL A 231 6.29 -15.38 5.05
C VAL A 231 7.48 -14.67 4.41
N ARG A 232 7.97 -15.19 3.28
CA ARG A 232 9.16 -14.64 2.62
C ARG A 232 8.91 -13.28 1.97
N ARG A 233 7.70 -13.06 1.46
CA ARG A 233 7.28 -11.89 0.67
C ARG A 233 6.14 -11.14 1.34
N PRO A 234 6.38 -10.44 2.47
CA PRO A 234 5.47 -9.38 2.89
C PRO A 234 5.53 -8.26 1.84
N THR A 235 4.39 -7.63 1.57
CA THR A 235 4.23 -6.71 0.44
C THR A 235 3.88 -5.30 0.90
N ALA A 236 3.00 -5.15 1.88
CA ALA A 236 2.63 -3.84 2.41
C ALA A 236 2.10 -3.97 3.84
N CYS A 237 1.91 -2.83 4.50
CA CYS A 237 1.34 -2.79 5.84
C CYS A 237 0.51 -1.53 6.08
N ALA A 238 -0.48 -1.62 6.99
CA ALA A 238 -1.33 -0.51 7.38
C ALA A 238 -1.85 -0.70 8.81
N PHE A 239 -1.95 0.40 9.55
CA PHE A 239 -2.64 0.39 10.85
C PHE A 239 -4.15 0.32 10.66
N GLY A 240 -4.81 -0.49 11.49
CA GLY A 240 -6.25 -0.68 11.49
C GLY A 240 -6.79 -1.02 12.90
N GLY A 241 -8.06 -1.39 12.95
CA GLY A 241 -8.78 -1.52 14.22
C GLY A 241 -9.39 -0.19 14.69
N ALA A 242 -10.30 -0.27 15.65
CA ALA A 242 -11.09 0.89 16.10
C ALA A 242 -10.23 2.04 16.66
N ASP A 243 -9.06 1.73 17.18
CA ASP A 243 -8.09 2.68 17.76
C ASP A 243 -6.79 2.81 16.94
N LEU A 244 -6.73 2.16 15.77
CA LEU A 244 -5.59 2.13 14.86
C LEU A 244 -4.31 1.58 15.50
N ARG A 245 -4.41 0.62 16.41
CA ARG A 245 -3.24 0.05 17.10
C ARG A 245 -2.65 -1.19 16.45
N ASP A 246 -3.44 -1.87 15.62
CA ASP A 246 -3.05 -3.14 15.03
C ASP A 246 -2.42 -2.91 13.65
N LEU A 247 -1.24 -3.49 13.41
CA LEU A 247 -0.56 -3.41 12.12
C LEU A 247 -0.91 -4.63 11.27
N TYR A 248 -1.72 -4.44 10.24
CA TYR A 248 -2.04 -5.45 9.24
C TYR A 248 -0.97 -5.51 8.16
N ILE A 249 -0.62 -6.71 7.71
CA ILE A 249 0.49 -6.96 6.80
C ILE A 249 0.03 -7.91 5.70
N SER A 250 0.02 -7.46 4.46
CA SER A 250 -0.25 -8.31 3.29
C SER A 250 0.99 -9.09 2.88
N SER A 251 0.79 -10.20 2.18
CA SER A 251 1.88 -11.03 1.67
C SER A 251 1.55 -11.67 0.33
N ALA A 252 2.58 -12.18 -0.34
CA ALA A 252 2.48 -12.78 -1.66
C ALA A 252 2.99 -14.23 -1.70
N ARG A 253 2.49 -14.98 -2.68
CA ARG A 253 2.95 -16.33 -3.04
C ARG A 253 3.72 -16.34 -4.35
N THR A 254 3.44 -15.37 -5.21
CA THR A 254 3.93 -15.36 -6.58
C THR A 254 5.44 -15.55 -6.61
N GLY A 255 5.92 -16.31 -7.60
CA GLY A 255 7.35 -16.61 -7.81
C GLY A 255 8.03 -17.47 -6.74
N LEU A 256 7.33 -17.95 -5.71
CA LEU A 256 7.89 -18.90 -4.73
C LEU A 256 7.64 -20.34 -5.19
N ALA A 257 8.70 -21.15 -5.29
CA ALA A 257 8.58 -22.57 -5.65
C ALA A 257 7.90 -23.42 -4.55
N ALA A 258 8.14 -23.08 -3.29
CA ALA A 258 7.58 -23.75 -2.12
C ALA A 258 7.17 -22.70 -1.07
N PRO A 259 6.04 -21.99 -1.29
CA PRO A 259 5.58 -20.95 -0.38
C PRO A 259 5.23 -21.54 0.99
N HIS A 260 5.51 -20.77 2.05
CA HIS A 260 5.03 -21.09 3.39
C HIS A 260 3.48 -21.17 3.39
N PRO A 261 2.83 -21.99 4.25
CA PRO A 261 1.36 -22.06 4.29
C PRO A 261 0.65 -20.72 4.53
N LEU A 262 1.34 -19.75 5.13
CA LEU A 262 0.82 -18.39 5.36
C LEU A 262 1.14 -17.39 4.26
N SER A 263 1.97 -17.74 3.26
CA SER A 263 2.22 -16.86 2.12
C SER A 263 0.92 -16.60 1.37
N GLY A 264 0.61 -15.33 1.12
CA GLY A 264 -0.66 -14.90 0.51
C GLY A 264 -1.76 -14.55 1.51
N SER A 265 -1.53 -14.77 2.81
CA SER A 265 -2.47 -14.39 3.87
C SER A 265 -2.29 -12.93 4.28
N LEU A 266 -3.34 -12.37 4.90
CA LEU A 266 -3.26 -11.11 5.65
C LEU A 266 -2.92 -11.44 7.10
N LEU A 267 -1.76 -10.97 7.56
CA LEU A 267 -1.28 -11.12 8.92
C LEU A 267 -1.63 -9.87 9.74
N VAL A 268 -1.63 -9.98 11.06
CA VAL A 268 -1.80 -8.85 11.96
C VAL A 268 -0.83 -8.95 13.13
N LEU A 269 -0.19 -7.84 13.44
CA LEU A 269 0.56 -7.64 14.67
C LEU A 269 -0.27 -6.73 15.59
N PRO A 270 -0.92 -7.29 16.62
CA PRO A 270 -1.74 -6.51 17.54
C PRO A 270 -0.88 -5.54 18.36
N ASP A 271 -1.45 -4.38 18.71
CA ASP A 271 -0.80 -3.38 19.56
C ASP A 271 0.62 -3.00 19.09
N ALA A 272 0.84 -2.97 17.77
CA ALA A 272 2.15 -2.71 17.18
C ALA A 272 2.66 -1.30 17.47
N GLY A 273 1.73 -0.35 17.55
CA GLY A 273 1.96 1.09 17.68
C GLY A 273 0.62 1.82 17.61
N ARG A 274 0.60 3.08 17.18
CA ARG A 274 -0.64 3.79 16.89
C ARG A 274 -0.52 4.46 15.53
N GLY A 275 -1.36 4.06 14.59
CA GLY A 275 -1.44 4.68 13.27
C GLY A 275 -2.11 6.05 13.30
N ILE A 276 -2.20 6.64 12.11
CA ILE A 276 -2.99 7.86 11.85
C ILE A 276 -4.19 7.53 10.96
N PRO A 277 -5.33 8.23 11.12
CA PRO A 277 -6.46 8.09 10.21
C PRO A 277 -6.02 8.38 8.77
N GLN A 278 -6.29 7.44 7.87
CA GLN A 278 -6.04 7.60 6.45
C GLN A 278 -7.17 8.43 5.81
N ALA A 279 -6.81 9.29 4.86
CA ALA A 279 -7.81 10.02 4.08
C ALA A 279 -8.57 9.07 3.16
N ALA A 280 -9.86 9.35 2.95
CA ALA A 280 -10.64 8.73 1.87
C ALA A 280 -10.52 9.60 0.62
N PHE A 281 -10.56 8.98 -0.56
CA PHE A 281 -10.54 9.72 -1.82
C PHE A 281 -11.76 10.63 -1.91
N ALA A 282 -11.56 11.90 -2.27
CA ALA A 282 -12.60 12.92 -2.18
C ALA A 282 -13.66 12.85 -3.29
N GLY A 283 -13.38 12.17 -4.41
CA GLY A 283 -14.28 11.97 -5.54
C GLY A 283 -15.12 10.70 -5.45
#